data_AF-A0A183AAP5-F1
#
_entry.id   AF-A0A183AAP5-F1
#
_cell.length_a   1.000
_cell.length_b   1.000
_cell.length_c   1.000
_cell.angle_alpha   90.00
_cell.angle_beta   90.00
_cell.angle_gamma   90.00
#
_symmetry.space_group_name_H-M   'P 1'
#
loop_
_entity.id
_entity.type
_entity.pdbx_description
1 polymer ?
#
loop_
_entity_poly.entity_id
_entity_poly.type
_entity_poly.pdbx_seq_one_letter_code
_entity_poly.pdbx_strand_id
1 'polypeptide(L)'
;MLPCLQIAATFLVIILICSDGNIIPYDSDMDIFVLAADEQKIRRLATERVNITKGQFNLVTRPGPYCTLNPGERMNCKGQKVPSMQDTCSFCGPLARMFMDYGNYIDMFLINIELHTDSSGVPIQLGYVIEEEARLGLLELPILLPQRRCRMMGLDVPCPHHPGVLLGMLYNTQWLKPYYLCNPETGKWENS
;
A
#
# COMPACT_ATOMS: atom_id res chain seq x y z
N MET A 1 -32.69 4.84 -3.60
CA MET A 1 -31.62 3.84 -3.76
C MET A 1 -30.47 4.54 -4.44
N LEU A 2 -29.35 4.74 -3.75
CA LEU A 2 -28.10 5.21 -4.39
C LEU A 2 -27.46 3.98 -5.05
N PRO A 3 -27.54 3.82 -6.38
CA PRO A 3 -26.95 2.66 -7.05
C PRO A 3 -25.42 2.85 -7.05
N CYS A 4 -24.69 1.78 -6.77
CA CYS A 4 -23.22 1.75 -6.65
C CYS A 4 -22.61 2.63 -5.54
N LEU A 5 -22.75 2.21 -4.28
CA LEU A 5 -21.79 2.55 -3.24
C LEU A 5 -21.29 1.25 -2.60
N GLN A 6 -20.09 0.80 -2.98
CA GLN A 6 -19.35 -0.18 -2.20
C GLN A 6 -17.89 -0.27 -2.63
N ILE A 7 -17.05 -0.02 -1.64
CA ILE A 7 -15.61 0.26 -1.49
C ILE A 7 -14.85 -1.11 -1.32
N ALA A 8 -14.01 -1.58 -2.30
CA ALA A 8 -13.06 -2.77 -2.39
C ALA A 8 -11.64 -2.69 -3.16
N ALA A 9 -10.50 -2.72 -2.42
CA ALA A 9 -9.05 -2.41 -2.62
C ALA A 9 -8.14 -3.18 -3.57
N THR A 10 -7.31 -2.53 -4.39
CA THR A 10 -5.82 -2.65 -4.25
C THR A 10 -5.03 -1.55 -5.00
N PHE A 11 -3.99 -1.03 -4.33
CA PHE A 11 -2.92 -0.10 -4.76
C PHE A 11 -3.32 1.31 -5.18
N LEU A 12 -3.72 2.08 -4.19
CA LEU A 12 -4.67 3.13 -4.48
C LEU A 12 -4.14 4.56 -4.37
N VAL A 13 -3.30 4.90 -3.38
CA VAL A 13 -3.04 6.33 -3.06
C VAL A 13 -2.52 7.14 -4.24
N ILE A 14 -1.61 6.58 -5.04
CA ILE A 14 -1.05 7.29 -6.19
C ILE A 14 -2.06 7.34 -7.34
N ILE A 15 -2.88 6.29 -7.55
CA ILE A 15 -3.93 6.26 -8.57
C ILE A 15 -5.00 7.32 -8.25
N LEU A 16 -5.46 7.42 -6.99
CA LEU A 16 -6.45 8.43 -6.58
C LEU A 16 -5.95 9.84 -6.78
N ILE A 17 -4.69 10.07 -6.44
CA ILE A 17 -4.02 11.36 -6.59
C ILE A 17 -3.98 11.80 -8.06
N CYS A 18 -3.95 10.84 -8.98
CA CYS A 18 -3.92 11.10 -10.41
C CYS A 18 -5.29 11.07 -11.09
N SER A 19 -6.36 10.71 -10.37
CA SER A 19 -7.75 10.82 -10.82
C SER A 19 -8.38 12.14 -10.32
N ASP A 20 -9.62 12.10 -9.85
CA ASP A 20 -10.34 13.21 -9.23
C ASP A 20 -9.97 13.45 -7.76
N GLY A 21 -9.00 12.70 -7.21
CA GLY A 21 -8.58 12.82 -5.81
C GLY A 21 -9.49 12.09 -4.82
N ASN A 22 -10.50 11.36 -5.27
CA ASN A 22 -11.38 10.55 -4.42
C ASN A 22 -11.03 9.07 -4.51
N ILE A 23 -11.31 8.30 -3.45
CA ILE A 23 -11.20 6.83 -3.45
C ILE A 23 -11.96 6.24 -4.64
N ILE A 24 -11.34 5.28 -5.35
CA ILE A 24 -12.03 4.51 -6.39
C ILE A 24 -13.25 3.86 -5.73
N PRO A 25 -14.48 4.09 -6.21
CA PRO A 25 -15.68 3.74 -5.44
C PRO A 25 -15.82 2.26 -5.13
N TYR A 26 -15.16 1.40 -5.91
CA TYR A 26 -15.08 -0.03 -5.71
C TYR A 26 -13.82 -0.51 -5.01
N ASP A 27 -13.05 0.39 -4.34
CA ASP A 27 -11.90 0.41 -3.37
C ASP A 27 -12.04 0.23 -1.81
N SER A 28 -11.42 -0.68 -1.02
CA SER A 28 -11.68 -1.07 0.42
C SER A 28 -10.52 -0.76 1.35
N ASP A 29 -9.36 -0.60 0.77
CA ASP A 29 -8.11 -0.36 1.44
C ASP A 29 -7.30 0.66 0.70
N MET A 30 -6.25 1.12 1.36
CA MET A 30 -5.43 2.20 0.89
C MET A 30 -3.97 1.88 1.15
N ASP A 31 -3.19 1.83 0.09
CA ASP A 31 -1.77 1.51 0.19
C ASP A 31 -0.93 2.77 0.19
N ILE A 32 -0.12 2.94 1.23
CA ILE A 32 0.88 4.01 1.32
C ILE A 32 2.28 3.42 1.26
N PHE A 33 3.18 4.17 0.63
CA PHE A 33 4.61 3.89 0.70
C PHE A 33 5.26 4.70 1.81
N VAL A 34 6.10 4.04 2.59
CA VAL A 34 6.88 4.62 3.68
C VAL A 34 8.36 4.32 3.46
N LEU A 35 9.25 5.25 3.81
CA LEU A 35 10.68 5.00 3.72
C LEU A 35 11.08 3.96 4.77
N ALA A 36 11.91 3.00 4.39
CA ALA A 36 12.44 1.97 5.29
C ALA A 36 13.23 2.57 6.46
N ALA A 37 13.80 3.76 6.29
CA ALA A 37 14.42 4.54 7.37
C ALA A 37 13.44 4.83 8.55
N ASP A 38 12.13 4.82 8.30
CA ASP A 38 11.10 5.03 9.31
C ASP A 38 10.49 3.73 9.86
N GLU A 39 10.96 2.55 9.41
CA GLU A 39 10.42 1.25 9.85
C GLU A 39 10.40 1.12 11.37
N GLN A 40 11.52 1.46 12.03
CA GLN A 40 11.60 1.37 13.48
C GLN A 40 10.62 2.31 14.18
N LYS A 41 10.33 3.48 13.60
CA LYS A 41 9.36 4.43 14.17
C LYS A 41 7.95 3.84 14.06
N ILE A 42 7.59 3.28 12.90
CA ILE A 42 6.29 2.62 12.67
C ILE A 42 6.10 1.46 13.63
N ARG A 43 7.12 0.61 13.81
CA ARG A 43 7.07 -0.52 14.76
C ARG A 43 6.88 -0.08 16.20
N ARG A 44 7.46 1.06 16.62
CA ARG A 44 7.25 1.62 17.96
C ARG A 44 5.87 2.22 18.17
N LEU A 45 5.22 2.69 17.10
CA LEU A 45 3.86 3.22 17.13
C LEU A 45 2.79 2.13 17.07
N ALA A 46 3.18 0.88 16.82
CA ALA A 46 2.25 -0.22 16.69
C ALA A 46 1.53 -0.49 18.01
N THR A 47 0.20 -0.66 17.93
CA THR A 47 -0.63 -1.17 18.99
C THR A 47 -0.20 -2.60 19.32
N GLU A 48 0.10 -2.86 20.59
CA GLU A 48 0.30 -4.24 21.04
C GLU A 48 -0.95 -5.06 20.74
N ARG A 49 -0.77 -6.26 20.17
CA ARG A 49 -1.89 -7.10 19.69
C ARG A 49 -2.93 -7.39 20.76
N VAL A 50 -2.47 -7.58 22.01
CA VAL A 50 -3.35 -7.80 23.17
C VAL A 50 -4.22 -6.60 23.54
N ASN A 51 -3.86 -5.40 23.09
CA ASN A 51 -4.56 -4.14 23.38
C ASN A 51 -5.41 -3.65 22.19
N ILE A 52 -5.55 -4.45 21.14
CA ILE A 52 -6.36 -4.09 19.97
C ILE A 52 -7.82 -3.91 20.40
N THR A 53 -8.36 -2.73 20.11
CA THR A 53 -9.74 -2.36 20.48
C THR A 53 -10.57 -2.10 19.24
N LYS A 54 -11.71 -2.81 19.12
CA LYS A 54 -12.65 -2.66 18.01
C LYS A 54 -13.23 -1.24 17.96
N GLY A 55 -13.32 -0.65 16.76
CA GLY A 55 -13.85 0.71 16.57
C GLY A 55 -12.87 1.83 16.92
N GLN A 56 -11.63 1.51 17.28
CA GLN A 56 -10.52 2.46 17.42
C GLN A 56 -9.48 2.21 16.34
N PHE A 57 -8.69 3.23 16.00
CA PHE A 57 -7.56 3.03 15.10
C PHE A 57 -6.50 2.16 15.79
N ASN A 58 -6.22 1.01 15.18
CA ASN A 58 -5.15 0.12 15.59
C ASN A 58 -4.11 0.07 14.48
N LEU A 59 -2.85 0.26 14.83
CA LEU A 59 -1.72 0.05 13.92
C LEU A 59 -1.04 -1.25 14.30
N VAL A 60 -0.99 -2.22 13.39
CA VAL A 60 -0.31 -3.49 13.64
C VAL A 60 0.81 -3.67 12.64
N THR A 61 1.95 -4.20 13.07
CA THR A 61 3.04 -4.58 12.17
C THR A 61 3.12 -6.09 11.98
N ARG A 62 3.68 -6.51 10.84
CA ARG A 62 4.09 -7.90 10.64
C ARG A 62 5.13 -8.32 11.69
N PRO A 63 5.15 -9.60 12.09
CA PRO A 63 6.04 -10.11 13.15
C PRO A 63 7.54 -10.02 12.81
N GLY A 64 7.89 -10.16 11.53
CA GLY A 64 9.27 -10.31 11.10
C GLY A 64 9.55 -9.63 9.75
N PRO A 65 10.46 -10.18 8.94
CA PRO A 65 10.73 -9.67 7.60
C PRO A 65 9.54 -9.93 6.66
N TYR A 66 9.59 -9.29 5.49
CA TYR A 66 8.62 -9.52 4.43
C TYR A 66 8.64 -10.98 3.95
N CYS A 67 7.46 -11.51 3.63
CA CYS A 67 7.28 -12.83 3.07
C CYS A 67 7.70 -12.91 1.60
N THR A 68 8.92 -13.37 1.32
CA THR A 68 9.34 -13.70 -0.06
C THR A 68 8.83 -15.06 -0.54
N LEU A 69 8.54 -15.97 0.40
CA LEU A 69 8.03 -17.31 0.13
C LEU A 69 6.77 -17.57 0.97
N ASN A 70 5.82 -18.32 0.40
CA ASN A 70 4.59 -18.69 1.08
C ASN A 70 4.69 -20.11 1.70
N PRO A 71 4.22 -20.31 2.95
CA PRO A 71 3.79 -19.30 3.91
C PRO A 71 4.98 -18.71 4.68
N GLY A 72 5.06 -17.39 4.83
CA GLY A 72 5.97 -16.80 5.83
C GLY A 72 5.26 -16.49 7.16
N GLU A 73 5.94 -15.78 8.04
CA GLU A 73 5.52 -15.64 9.45
C GLU A 73 4.31 -14.71 9.61
N ARG A 74 3.23 -15.23 10.23
CA ARG A 74 1.99 -14.49 10.50
C ARG A 74 1.60 -14.65 11.97
N MET A 75 0.96 -13.63 12.52
CA MET A 75 0.32 -13.68 13.83
C MET A 75 -1.11 -13.19 13.73
N ASN A 76 -2.05 -13.79 14.45
CA ASN A 76 -3.41 -13.28 14.56
C ASN A 76 -3.48 -12.06 15.52
N CYS A 77 -4.64 -11.42 15.63
CA CYS A 77 -4.83 -10.24 16.49
C CYS A 77 -4.68 -10.57 17.98
N LYS A 78 -4.66 -11.84 18.37
CA LYS A 78 -4.35 -12.29 19.75
C LYS A 78 -2.85 -12.55 19.98
N GLY A 79 -2.01 -12.29 18.98
CA GLY A 79 -0.57 -12.55 19.04
C GLY A 79 -0.17 -14.02 18.89
N GLN A 80 -1.08 -14.89 18.42
CA GLN A 80 -0.79 -16.30 18.19
C GLN A 80 -0.27 -16.49 16.77
N LYS A 81 0.78 -17.31 16.59
CA LYS A 81 1.26 -17.66 15.25
C LYS A 81 0.20 -18.48 14.50
N VAL A 82 -0.02 -18.15 13.23
CA VAL A 82 -1.04 -18.80 12.39
C VAL A 82 -0.46 -19.16 11.02
N PRO A 83 -0.87 -20.29 10.42
CA PRO A 83 -0.32 -20.73 9.13
C PRO A 83 -0.90 -19.95 7.93
N SER A 84 -2.08 -19.34 8.10
CA SER A 84 -2.83 -18.65 7.06
C SER A 84 -3.52 -17.40 7.61
N MET A 85 -4.14 -16.61 6.72
CA MET A 85 -4.88 -15.40 7.09
C MET A 85 -6.16 -15.78 7.85
N GLN A 86 -6.13 -15.75 9.19
CA GLN A 86 -7.29 -16.04 10.04
C GLN A 86 -8.08 -14.79 10.43
N ASP A 87 -7.40 -13.64 10.53
CA ASP A 87 -8.00 -12.34 10.84
C ASP A 87 -7.22 -11.18 10.20
N THR A 88 -7.68 -9.94 10.42
CA THR A 88 -7.09 -8.73 9.82
C THR A 88 -5.61 -8.52 10.17
N CYS A 89 -5.14 -9.07 11.30
CA CYS A 89 -3.76 -8.94 11.74
C CYS A 89 -2.84 -10.06 11.22
N SER A 90 -3.43 -11.10 10.59
CA SER A 90 -2.79 -12.32 10.10
C SER A 90 -2.13 -12.14 8.72
N PHE A 91 -1.35 -11.07 8.56
CA PHE A 91 -0.61 -10.75 7.35
C PHE A 91 0.91 -10.91 7.55
N CYS A 92 1.64 -10.95 6.45
CA CYS A 92 3.11 -11.02 6.47
C CYS A 92 3.81 -10.18 5.39
N GLY A 93 3.04 -9.64 4.45
CA GLY A 93 3.19 -8.32 3.82
C GLY A 93 1.80 -7.68 3.88
N PRO A 94 1.63 -6.36 4.07
CA PRO A 94 2.60 -5.23 4.13
C PRO A 94 3.51 -5.19 5.39
N LEU A 95 4.32 -4.13 5.59
CA LEU A 95 5.03 -3.89 6.87
C LEU A 95 4.02 -3.68 8.00
N ALA A 96 3.06 -2.79 7.77
CA ALA A 96 2.07 -2.40 8.76
C ALA A 96 0.71 -2.24 8.13
N ARG A 97 -0.33 -2.44 8.94
CA ARG A 97 -1.73 -2.26 8.58
C ARG A 97 -2.40 -1.46 9.68
N MET A 98 -3.04 -0.36 9.29
CA MET A 98 -3.90 0.42 10.17
C MET A 98 -5.36 0.12 9.88
N PHE A 99 -6.17 -0.13 10.90
CA PHE A 99 -7.57 -0.50 10.73
C PHE A 99 -8.39 -0.12 11.97
N MET A 100 -9.70 0.10 11.78
CA MET A 100 -10.67 0.25 12.87
C MET A 100 -11.49 -1.02 13.09
N ASP A 101 -11.81 -1.71 12.00
CA ASP A 101 -12.65 -2.89 11.93
C ASP A 101 -12.16 -3.82 10.81
N TYR A 102 -12.74 -5.03 10.73
CA TYR A 102 -12.45 -5.97 9.65
C TYR A 102 -12.94 -5.43 8.29
N GLY A 103 -12.13 -5.61 7.25
CA GLY A 103 -12.49 -5.34 5.86
C GLY A 103 -12.06 -3.98 5.30
N ASN A 104 -11.61 -3.03 6.13
CA ASN A 104 -11.07 -1.75 5.65
C ASN A 104 -9.73 -1.44 6.31
N TYR A 105 -8.71 -1.20 5.50
CA TYR A 105 -7.34 -1.06 6.00
C TYR A 105 -6.54 0.02 5.28
N ILE A 106 -5.51 0.52 5.95
CA ILE A 106 -4.45 1.32 5.34
C ILE A 106 -3.17 0.51 5.47
N ASP A 107 -2.66 0.04 4.34
CA ASP A 107 -1.47 -0.81 4.27
C ASP A 107 -0.24 0.01 3.98
N MET A 108 0.86 -0.31 4.67
CA MET A 108 2.10 0.45 4.61
C MET A 108 3.22 -0.41 4.04
N PHE A 109 3.68 -0.07 2.84
CA PHE A 109 4.74 -0.78 2.13
C PHE A 109 6.06 -0.03 2.24
N LEU A 110 7.15 -0.77 2.43
CA LEU A 110 8.47 -0.18 2.53
C LEU A 110 9.05 0.16 1.15
N ILE A 111 9.63 1.36 1.08
CA ILE A 111 10.57 1.78 0.04
C ILE A 111 11.97 1.84 0.63
N ASN A 112 12.92 1.14 0.01
CA ASN A 112 14.34 1.22 0.36
C ASN A 112 15.04 2.10 -0.66
N ILE A 113 15.79 3.12 -0.21
CA ILE A 113 16.73 3.86 -1.06
C ILE A 113 18.01 3.05 -1.08
N GLU A 114 18.46 2.66 -2.27
CA GLU A 114 19.59 1.76 -2.46
C GLU A 114 20.66 2.37 -3.36
N LEU A 115 21.92 2.17 -2.97
CA LEU A 115 23.09 2.45 -3.79
C LEU A 115 23.60 1.14 -4.37
N HIS A 116 23.42 0.95 -5.68
CA HIS A 116 23.95 -0.21 -6.38
C HIS A 116 25.40 0.06 -6.80
N THR A 117 26.26 -0.92 -6.56
CA THR A 117 27.68 -0.89 -6.89
C THR A 117 28.00 -1.92 -7.96
N ASP A 118 29.05 -1.68 -8.74
CA ASP A 118 29.61 -2.72 -9.61
C ASP A 118 30.32 -3.83 -8.80
N SER A 119 30.89 -4.81 -9.50
CA SER A 119 31.62 -5.93 -8.89
C SER A 119 32.89 -5.52 -8.13
N SER A 120 33.38 -4.28 -8.32
CA SER A 120 34.52 -3.71 -7.61
C SER A 120 34.12 -2.86 -6.40
N GLY A 121 32.81 -2.72 -6.14
CA GLY A 121 32.28 -1.91 -5.06
C GLY A 121 32.17 -0.42 -5.40
N VAL A 122 32.35 -0.03 -6.66
CA VAL A 122 32.20 1.36 -7.09
C VAL A 122 30.71 1.66 -7.29
N PRO A 123 30.17 2.75 -6.69
CA PRO A 123 28.78 3.13 -6.89
C PRO A 123 28.48 3.44 -8.36
N ILE A 124 27.45 2.79 -8.91
CA ILE A 124 27.01 2.98 -10.30
C ILE A 124 25.63 3.63 -10.39
N GLN A 125 24.75 3.37 -9.42
CA GLN A 125 23.37 3.86 -9.49
C GLN A 125 22.80 4.05 -8.09
N LEU A 126 22.14 5.19 -7.88
CA LEU A 126 21.34 5.45 -6.69
C LEU A 126 19.87 5.45 -7.11
N GLY A 127 19.06 4.63 -6.44
CA GLY A 127 17.66 4.44 -6.77
C GLY A 127 16.84 4.03 -5.56
N TYR A 128 15.65 3.49 -5.81
CA TYR A 128 14.83 2.89 -4.78
C TYR A 128 14.16 1.60 -5.23
N VAL A 129 13.88 0.71 -4.29
CA VAL A 129 13.12 -0.52 -4.52
C VAL A 129 11.86 -0.52 -3.65
N ILE A 130 10.83 -1.20 -4.12
CA ILE A 130 9.55 -1.38 -3.41
C ILE A 130 9.46 -2.85 -2.98
N GLU A 131 9.26 -3.10 -1.68
CA GLU A 131 9.42 -4.43 -1.07
C GLU A 131 8.53 -5.53 -1.67
N GLU A 132 7.32 -5.20 -2.13
CA GLU A 132 6.40 -6.16 -2.76
C GLU A 132 6.55 -6.24 -4.29
N GLU A 133 7.26 -5.29 -4.90
CA GLU A 133 7.35 -5.14 -6.35
C GLU A 133 8.75 -5.45 -6.86
N ALA A 134 9.32 -6.57 -6.39
CA ALA A 134 10.68 -7.01 -6.75
C ALA A 134 10.91 -7.10 -8.28
N ARG A 135 9.84 -7.33 -9.05
CA ARG A 135 9.87 -7.35 -10.54
C ARG A 135 10.30 -6.03 -11.17
N LEU A 136 10.10 -4.90 -10.47
CA LEU A 136 10.45 -3.58 -10.98
C LEU A 136 11.95 -3.29 -10.85
N GLY A 137 12.65 -4.03 -9.98
CA GLY A 137 14.06 -3.79 -9.70
C GLY A 137 14.30 -2.39 -9.12
N LEU A 138 15.44 -1.80 -9.48
CA LEU A 138 15.86 -0.48 -9.01
C LEU A 138 15.19 0.62 -9.85
N LEU A 139 14.42 1.49 -9.20
CA LEU A 139 13.73 2.62 -9.79
C LEU A 139 14.53 3.92 -9.60
N GLU A 140 14.40 4.85 -10.54
CA GLU A 140 15.14 6.11 -10.51
C GLU A 140 14.57 7.08 -9.46
N LEU A 141 15.42 7.59 -8.56
CA LEU A 141 15.03 8.52 -7.50
C LEU A 141 14.18 9.72 -7.97
N PRO A 142 14.44 10.38 -9.12
CA PRO A 142 13.64 11.50 -9.60
C PRO A 142 12.14 11.21 -9.79
N ILE A 143 11.75 9.94 -9.92
CA ILE A 143 10.33 9.54 -10.00
C ILE A 143 9.63 9.77 -8.65
N LEU A 144 10.33 9.50 -7.55
CA LEU A 144 9.83 9.60 -6.18
C LEU A 144 10.11 10.96 -5.54
N LEU A 145 11.31 11.50 -5.74
CA LEU A 145 11.84 12.67 -5.04
C LEU A 145 12.20 13.82 -6.00
N PRO A 146 12.06 15.09 -5.57
CA PRO A 146 11.42 15.52 -4.33
C PRO A 146 9.92 15.24 -4.36
N GLN A 147 9.34 14.89 -3.22
CA GLN A 147 7.89 14.71 -3.13
C GLN A 147 7.19 16.04 -3.43
N ARG A 148 6.13 15.98 -4.24
CA ARG A 148 5.24 17.13 -4.47
C ARG A 148 4.01 17.02 -3.56
N ARG A 149 3.20 18.08 -3.53
CA ARG A 149 1.92 18.07 -2.82
C ARG A 149 0.81 17.68 -3.78
N CYS A 150 -0.04 16.75 -3.36
CA CYS A 150 -1.23 16.32 -4.09
C CYS A 150 -2.45 16.40 -3.19
N ARG A 151 -3.63 16.55 -3.79
CA ARG A 151 -4.89 16.55 -3.06
C ARG A 151 -5.52 15.17 -3.11
N MET A 152 -5.80 14.60 -1.93
CA MET A 152 -6.45 13.30 -1.79
C MET A 152 -7.50 13.39 -0.70
N MET A 153 -8.75 13.04 -1.01
CA MET A 153 -9.89 13.12 -0.09
C MET A 153 -10.00 14.49 0.61
N GLY A 154 -9.70 15.57 -0.11
CA GLY A 154 -9.70 16.93 0.43
C GLY A 154 -8.48 17.29 1.31
N LEU A 155 -7.57 16.35 1.57
CA LEU A 155 -6.33 16.56 2.31
C LEU A 155 -5.16 16.84 1.36
N ASP A 156 -4.24 17.71 1.78
CA ASP A 156 -2.95 17.85 1.10
C ASP A 156 -1.98 16.79 1.63
N VAL A 157 -1.51 15.93 0.74
CA VAL A 157 -0.63 14.80 1.07
C VAL A 157 0.65 14.84 0.23
N PRO A 158 1.78 14.30 0.74
CA PRO A 158 2.96 14.10 -0.09
C PRO A 158 2.69 13.01 -1.14
N CYS A 159 3.20 13.21 -2.34
CA CYS A 159 3.10 12.27 -3.44
C CYS A 159 4.41 12.23 -4.25
N PRO A 160 4.65 11.16 -5.03
CA PRO A 160 5.80 11.08 -5.91
C PRO A 160 5.92 12.30 -6.82
N HIS A 161 7.15 12.65 -7.21
CA HIS A 161 7.40 13.74 -8.14
C HIS A 161 6.74 13.51 -9.50
N HIS A 162 6.82 12.27 -10.00
CA HIS A 162 6.23 11.82 -11.27
C HIS A 162 5.28 10.63 -11.06
N PRO A 163 4.10 10.84 -10.46
CA PRO A 163 3.23 9.74 -10.04
C PRO A 163 2.68 8.93 -11.23
N GLY A 164 2.34 9.57 -12.35
CA GLY A 164 1.87 8.85 -13.55
C GLY A 164 2.92 7.91 -14.15
N VAL A 165 4.22 8.22 -14.00
CA VAL A 165 5.31 7.33 -14.43
C VAL A 165 5.37 6.10 -13.52
N LEU A 166 5.33 6.32 -12.20
CA LEU A 166 5.31 5.23 -11.22
C LEU A 166 4.08 4.33 -11.39
N LEU A 167 2.90 4.91 -11.63
CA LEU A 167 1.67 4.15 -11.92
C LEU A 167 1.78 3.35 -13.21
N GLY A 168 2.40 3.91 -14.25
CA GLY A 168 2.68 3.18 -15.49
C GLY A 168 3.57 1.95 -15.29
N MET A 169 4.51 2.02 -14.35
CA MET A 169 5.38 0.90 -13.99
C MET A 169 4.63 -0.16 -13.16
N LEU A 170 3.78 0.27 -12.22
CA LEU A 170 3.02 -0.61 -11.35
C LEU A 170 1.83 -1.29 -12.07
N TYR A 171 0.98 -0.52 -12.73
CA TYR A 171 -0.31 -0.95 -13.28
C TYR A 171 -0.40 -0.91 -14.81
N ASN A 172 0.71 -0.81 -15.54
CA ASN A 172 0.79 -0.60 -17.00
C ASN A 172 0.30 0.78 -17.46
N THR A 173 0.49 1.13 -18.74
CA THR A 173 0.19 2.47 -19.30
C THR A 173 -1.30 2.84 -19.37
N GLN A 174 -2.20 1.88 -19.18
CA GLN A 174 -3.65 2.08 -19.16
C GLN A 174 -4.21 2.20 -17.74
N TRP A 175 -3.37 2.50 -16.75
CA TRP A 175 -3.73 2.63 -15.33
C TRP A 175 -4.87 3.61 -15.03
N LEU A 176 -5.17 4.55 -15.94
CA LEU A 176 -6.33 5.46 -15.83
C LEU A 176 -7.66 4.82 -16.23
N LYS A 177 -7.64 3.69 -16.94
CA LYS A 177 -8.87 3.02 -17.38
C LYS A 177 -9.44 2.25 -16.18
N PRO A 178 -10.66 2.57 -15.71
CA PRO A 178 -11.28 1.83 -14.62
C PRO A 178 -11.56 0.40 -15.07
N TYR A 179 -11.34 -0.56 -14.18
CA TYR A 179 -11.63 -1.97 -14.46
C TYR A 179 -13.14 -2.24 -14.50
N TYR A 180 -13.89 -1.57 -13.60
CA TYR A 180 -15.35 -1.65 -13.52
C TYR A 180 -16.01 -0.31 -13.82
N LEU A 181 -17.17 -0.37 -14.46
CA LEU A 181 -18.11 0.74 -14.63
C LEU A 181 -19.41 0.41 -13.89
N CYS A 182 -20.02 1.41 -13.27
CA CYS A 182 -21.33 1.23 -12.65
C CYS A 182 -22.40 1.20 -13.74
N ASN A 183 -23.16 0.12 -13.82
CA ASN A 183 -24.34 0.03 -14.66
C ASN A 183 -25.49 0.83 -13.99
N PRO A 184 -25.98 1.91 -14.60
CA PRO A 184 -26.99 2.77 -13.99
C PRO A 184 -28.37 2.12 -13.91
N GLU A 185 -28.66 1.12 -14.74
CA GLU A 185 -29.94 0.41 -14.76
C GLU A 185 -29.99 -0.66 -13.67
N THR A 186 -28.90 -1.39 -13.47
CA THR A 186 -28.82 -2.49 -12.50
C THR A 186 -28.25 -2.08 -11.15
N GLY A 187 -27.53 -0.95 -11.09
CA GLY A 187 -26.80 -0.50 -9.91
C GLY A 187 -25.62 -1.37 -9.52
N LYS A 188 -25.10 -2.19 -10.45
CA LYS A 188 -24.00 -3.13 -10.24
C LYS A 188 -22.73 -2.65 -10.94
N TRP A 189 -21.57 -3.01 -10.38
CA TRP A 189 -20.27 -2.88 -11.04
C TRP A 189 -20.12 -3.97 -12.10
N GLU A 190 -19.82 -3.58 -13.34
CA GLU A 190 -19.65 -4.47 -14.50
C GLU A 190 -18.32 -4.16 -15.20
N ASN A 191 -17.68 -5.16 -15.82
CA ASN A 191 -16.39 -4.97 -16.50
C ASN A 191 -16.51 -3.93 -17.61
N SER A 192 -15.52 -3.03 -17.69
CA SER A 192 -15.42 -1.99 -18.73
C SER A 192 -15.08 -2.54 -20.12
#